data_AF-A0A1X2IZU9-F1
#
_entry.id   AF-A0A1X2IZU9-F1
#
_cell.length_a   1.000
_cell.length_b   1.000
_cell.length_c   1.000
_cell.angle_alpha   90.00
_cell.angle_beta   90.00
_cell.angle_gamma   90.00
#
_symmetry.space_group_name_H-M   'P 1'
#
loop_
_entity.id
_entity.type
_entity.pdbx_description
1 polymer ?
#
loop_
_entity_poly.entity_id
_entity_poly.type
_entity_poly.pdbx_seq_one_letter_code
_entity_poly.pdbx_strand_id
1 'polypeptide(L)'
;MKIGVRIHKYRSKGRIDTYQIHKSPYTTDYRQACQILDVIQHHHQRPSQACLVRLATFVAQSWESAPTDETIRNISHFMDNLLDTTGTDPTIPLNESILQSCSGQSPVPTVCPGITLLFAVQYIERLKQNYTDIKGAHGCSRRLVLVAYIIAAKYIQSNLKLIADTGRPSLKTYSPSSPKHLPTVPTAMPISPPVSPKVPELTDPTQYHYFQSANKPTTVSSQPPNNMPSFSSMCSQFNYRIWRMENEFLHFLDGDLHVPDCLRLIHWSNQLSSSPSPTCLLPDMI
;
A
#
# COMPACT_ATOMS: atom_id res chain seq x y z
N MET A 1 4.50 20.95 -42.81
CA MET A 1 3.82 19.63 -42.73
C MET A 1 3.08 19.54 -41.40
N LYS A 2 1.76 19.37 -41.40
CA LYS A 2 0.94 19.19 -40.17
C LYS A 2 0.61 17.70 -40.04
N ILE A 3 1.15 17.03 -39.04
CA ILE A 3 0.87 15.62 -38.73
C ILE A 3 -0.37 15.60 -37.84
N GLY A 4 -1.51 15.23 -38.41
CA GLY A 4 -2.75 15.05 -37.66
C GLY A 4 -2.81 13.67 -37.02
N VAL A 5 -2.70 13.60 -35.69
CA VAL A 5 -2.89 12.36 -34.93
C VAL A 5 -4.39 12.04 -34.88
N ARG A 6 -4.80 10.99 -35.60
CA ARG A 6 -6.16 10.42 -35.50
C ARG A 6 -6.24 9.53 -34.27
N ILE A 7 -6.90 10.02 -33.22
CA ILE A 7 -7.26 9.21 -32.06
C ILE A 7 -8.54 8.44 -32.41
N HIS A 8 -8.43 7.12 -32.56
CA HIS A 8 -9.58 6.24 -32.79
C HIS A 8 -10.48 6.22 -31.55
N LYS A 9 -11.70 6.77 -31.69
CA LYS A 9 -12.78 6.63 -30.72
C LYS A 9 -13.40 5.22 -30.82
N TYR A 10 -12.77 4.23 -30.21
CA TYR A 10 -13.43 2.95 -29.94
C TYR A 10 -14.35 3.11 -28.72
N ARG A 11 -15.61 3.47 -28.99
CA ARG A 11 -16.67 3.45 -27.98
C ARG A 11 -17.30 2.06 -28.01
N SER A 12 -16.81 1.14 -27.18
CA SER A 12 -17.42 -0.17 -27.01
C SER A 12 -18.83 -0.01 -26.46
N LYS A 13 -19.85 -0.35 -27.27
CA LYS A 13 -21.24 -0.54 -26.84
C LYS A 13 -21.42 -1.95 -26.27
N GLY A 14 -20.55 -2.33 -25.34
CA GLY A 14 -20.66 -3.59 -24.62
C GLY A 14 -21.67 -3.45 -23.50
N ARG A 15 -22.61 -4.40 -23.44
CA ARG A 15 -23.48 -4.67 -22.29
C ARG A 15 -22.58 -4.72 -21.04
N ILE A 16 -22.85 -3.87 -20.04
CA ILE A 16 -22.15 -3.91 -18.76
C ILE A 16 -22.51 -5.26 -18.15
N ASP A 17 -21.64 -6.25 -18.30
CA ASP A 17 -21.75 -7.53 -17.62
C ASP A 17 -21.57 -7.26 -16.12
N THR A 18 -22.72 -7.03 -15.50
CA THR A 18 -22.93 -7.09 -14.07
C THR A 18 -22.39 -8.42 -13.52
N TYR A 19 -21.44 -8.33 -12.59
CA TYR A 19 -20.92 -9.40 -11.72
C TYR A 19 -19.90 -10.37 -12.31
N GLN A 20 -18.79 -9.88 -12.88
CA GLN A 20 -17.53 -10.56 -12.52
C GLN A 20 -17.30 -10.27 -11.03
N ILE A 21 -17.61 -11.26 -10.17
CA ILE A 21 -17.11 -11.28 -8.80
C ILE A 21 -15.60 -11.48 -8.95
N HIS A 22 -14.89 -10.39 -9.25
CA HIS A 22 -13.45 -10.38 -9.24
C HIS A 22 -13.05 -10.80 -7.84
N LYS A 23 -12.36 -11.94 -7.73
CA LYS A 23 -11.71 -12.33 -6.49
C LYS A 23 -10.90 -11.13 -6.01
N SER A 24 -10.99 -10.81 -4.72
CA SER A 24 -10.19 -9.74 -4.13
C SER A 24 -8.73 -9.92 -4.54
N PRO A 25 -8.01 -8.88 -5.00
CA PRO A 25 -6.59 -8.99 -5.35
C PRO A 25 -5.73 -9.40 -4.15
N TYR A 26 -6.28 -9.29 -2.94
CA TYR A 26 -5.70 -9.77 -1.70
C TYR A 26 -6.10 -11.23 -1.39
N THR A 27 -6.27 -12.08 -2.41
CA THR A 27 -6.47 -13.51 -2.17
C THR A 27 -5.26 -14.07 -1.44
N THR A 28 -5.54 -14.78 -0.35
CA THR A 28 -4.54 -15.36 0.51
C THR A 28 -4.43 -16.86 0.25
N ASP A 29 -3.21 -17.37 0.37
CA ASP A 29 -2.90 -18.78 0.36
C ASP A 29 -2.25 -19.14 1.69
N TYR A 30 -2.63 -20.29 2.27
CA TYR A 30 -2.17 -20.66 3.61
C TYR A 30 -0.65 -20.86 3.65
N ARG A 31 -0.04 -21.42 2.59
CA ARG A 31 1.41 -21.61 2.53
C ARG A 31 2.12 -20.26 2.47
N GLN A 32 1.66 -19.33 1.63
CA GLN A 32 2.21 -17.98 1.59
C GLN A 32 2.07 -17.26 2.95
N ALA A 33 0.91 -17.40 3.59
CA ALA A 33 0.68 -16.82 4.90
C ALA A 33 1.68 -17.35 5.94
N CYS A 34 1.92 -18.67 5.97
CA CYS A 34 2.93 -19.28 6.83
C CYS A 34 4.34 -18.75 6.54
N GLN A 35 4.71 -18.59 5.26
CA GLN A 35 6.02 -18.03 4.88
C GLN A 35 6.18 -16.57 5.34
N ILE A 36 5.12 -15.75 5.19
CA ILE A 36 5.11 -14.37 5.68
C ILE A 36 5.26 -14.34 7.21
N LEU A 37 4.51 -15.18 7.93
CA LEU A 37 4.59 -15.25 9.39
C LEU A 37 5.99 -15.67 9.86
N ASP A 38 6.57 -16.69 9.24
CA ASP A 38 7.92 -17.19 9.54
C ASP A 38 8.96 -16.08 9.35
N VAL A 39 8.90 -15.37 8.22
CA VAL A 39 9.73 -14.21 7.93
C VAL A 39 9.58 -13.12 8.98
N ILE A 40 8.34 -12.80 9.36
CA ILE A 40 8.06 -11.81 10.38
C ILE A 40 8.74 -12.22 11.68
N GLN A 41 8.48 -13.43 12.18
CA GLN A 41 9.00 -13.97 13.44
C GLN A 41 10.53 -13.95 13.53
N HIS A 42 11.22 -14.20 12.42
CA HIS A 42 12.69 -14.28 12.39
C HIS A 42 13.36 -12.96 12.01
N HIS A 43 12.64 -12.00 11.41
CA HIS A 43 13.23 -10.80 10.82
C HIS A 43 12.43 -9.52 11.10
N HIS A 44 12.26 -9.22 12.39
CA HIS A 44 11.66 -7.96 12.86
C HIS A 44 12.56 -6.73 12.77
N GLN A 45 13.82 -6.90 12.34
CA GLN A 45 14.78 -5.82 12.37
C GLN A 45 14.41 -4.73 11.36
N ARG A 46 14.50 -3.48 11.82
CA ARG A 46 14.35 -2.33 10.95
C ARG A 46 15.48 -2.35 9.90
N PRO A 47 15.18 -2.13 8.61
CA PRO A 47 16.21 -1.92 7.59
C PRO A 47 17.18 -0.82 8.02
N SER A 48 18.47 -1.02 7.77
CA SER A 48 19.49 0.00 8.07
C SER A 48 19.32 1.24 7.19
N GLN A 49 19.86 2.38 7.62
CA GLN A 49 19.82 3.60 6.81
C GLN A 49 20.50 3.41 5.44
N ALA A 50 21.58 2.63 5.40
CA ALA A 50 22.26 2.28 4.15
C ALA A 50 21.34 1.47 3.22
N CYS A 51 20.58 0.53 3.77
CA CYS A 51 19.55 -0.19 3.00
C CYS A 51 18.49 0.78 2.46
N LEU A 52 17.97 1.70 3.27
CA LEU A 52 16.96 2.68 2.84
C LEU A 52 17.46 3.58 1.70
N VAL A 53 18.68 4.08 1.80
CA VAL A 53 19.29 4.89 0.73
C VAL A 53 19.38 4.09 -0.57
N ARG A 54 19.76 2.81 -0.51
CA ARG A 54 19.85 1.96 -1.71
C ARG A 54 18.48 1.68 -2.32
N LEU A 55 17.46 1.39 -1.50
CA LEU A 55 16.08 1.24 -1.98
C LEU A 55 15.58 2.53 -2.63
N ALA A 56 15.84 3.67 -2.01
CA ALA A 56 15.49 4.98 -2.55
C ALA A 56 16.19 5.26 -3.88
N THR A 57 17.48 4.96 -3.99
CA THR A 57 18.24 5.06 -5.23
C THR A 57 17.64 4.18 -6.32
N PHE A 58 17.34 2.91 -6.02
CA PHE A 58 16.72 1.99 -6.96
C PHE A 58 15.38 2.53 -7.49
N VAL A 59 14.48 2.96 -6.61
CA VAL A 59 13.16 3.48 -7.02
C VAL A 59 13.34 4.75 -7.85
N ALA A 60 14.18 5.69 -7.40
CA ALA A 60 14.40 6.96 -8.09
C ALA A 60 14.98 6.74 -9.50
N GLN A 61 16.00 5.88 -9.63
CA GLN A 61 16.60 5.53 -10.91
C GLN A 61 15.63 4.78 -11.81
N SER A 62 14.77 3.92 -11.26
CA SER A 62 13.83 3.13 -12.03
C SER A 62 12.70 3.98 -12.61
N TRP A 63 12.23 4.99 -11.87
CA TRP A 63 10.97 5.66 -12.15
C TRP A 63 11.06 7.16 -12.39
N GLU A 64 12.15 7.85 -12.05
CA GLU A 64 12.33 9.26 -12.39
C GLU A 64 13.24 9.44 -13.62
N SER A 65 12.98 10.48 -14.40
CA SER A 65 13.72 10.76 -15.63
C SER A 65 15.14 11.30 -15.38
N ALA A 66 15.34 12.01 -14.26
CA ALA A 66 16.62 12.60 -13.88
C ALA A 66 16.71 12.71 -12.35
N PRO A 67 16.88 11.59 -11.63
CA PRO A 67 16.96 11.61 -10.17
C PRO A 67 18.22 12.35 -9.72
N THR A 68 18.07 13.27 -8.76
CA THR A 68 19.19 13.94 -8.11
C THR A 68 19.48 13.30 -6.74
N ASP A 69 20.63 13.60 -6.15
CA ASP A 69 20.93 13.15 -4.78
C ASP A 69 19.90 13.68 -3.77
N GLU A 70 19.32 14.85 -4.02
CA GLU A 70 18.25 15.40 -3.21
C GLU A 70 16.96 14.58 -3.33
N THR A 71 16.58 14.20 -4.54
CA THR A 71 15.45 13.28 -4.78
C THR A 71 15.65 11.97 -4.01
N ILE A 72 16.85 11.38 -4.08
CA ILE A 72 17.19 10.12 -3.40
C ILE A 72 17.09 10.30 -1.88
N ARG A 73 17.68 11.37 -1.31
CA ARG A 73 17.57 11.67 0.13
C ARG A 73 16.12 11.85 0.56
N ASN A 74 15.32 12.56 -0.22
CA ASN A 74 13.91 12.80 0.06
C ASN A 74 13.09 11.49 0.07
N ILE A 75 13.35 10.59 -0.87
CA ILE A 75 12.71 9.26 -0.90
C ILE A 75 13.18 8.41 0.27
N SER A 76 14.48 8.41 0.59
CA SER A 76 15.03 7.65 1.73
C SER A 76 14.44 8.11 3.05
N HIS A 77 14.37 9.43 3.29
CA HIS A 77 13.75 10.00 4.48
C HIS A 77 12.24 9.72 4.53
N PHE A 78 11.58 9.72 3.36
CA PHE A 78 10.18 9.32 3.29
C PHE A 78 9.97 7.85 3.67
N MET A 79 10.81 6.94 3.19
CA MET A 79 10.76 5.52 3.58
C MET A 79 11.01 5.35 5.08
N ASP A 80 12.00 6.06 5.64
CA ASP A 80 12.31 6.04 7.07
C ASP A 80 11.10 6.49 7.91
N ASN A 81 10.49 7.61 7.55
CA ASN A 81 9.26 8.10 8.20
C ASN A 81 8.08 7.13 8.07
N LEU A 82 7.94 6.43 6.93
CA LEU A 82 6.94 5.38 6.80
C LEU A 82 7.19 4.27 7.82
N LEU A 83 8.43 3.84 8.02
CA LEU A 83 8.73 2.80 9.01
C LEU A 83 8.38 3.24 10.45
N ASP A 84 8.64 4.50 10.80
CA ASP A 84 8.34 5.03 12.14
C ASP A 84 6.85 5.24 12.40
N THR A 85 6.12 5.72 11.40
CA THR A 85 4.71 6.10 11.57
C THR A 85 3.74 4.92 11.47
N THR A 86 4.20 3.79 10.95
CA THR A 86 3.33 2.64 10.64
C THR A 86 3.61 1.41 11.50
N GLY A 87 4.69 1.42 12.28
CA GLY A 87 5.00 0.35 13.22
C GLY A 87 3.98 0.23 14.34
N THR A 88 3.73 -1.01 14.75
CA THR A 88 3.08 -1.28 16.04
C THR A 88 4.00 -0.91 17.20
N ASP A 89 3.42 -0.67 18.37
CA ASP A 89 4.17 -0.40 19.59
C ASP A 89 5.14 -1.56 19.89
N PRO A 90 6.45 -1.31 20.00
CA PRO A 90 7.46 -2.36 20.23
C PRO A 90 7.37 -3.01 21.62
N THR A 91 6.58 -2.43 22.54
CA THR A 91 6.35 -3.02 23.88
C THR A 91 5.33 -4.16 23.85
N ILE A 92 4.53 -4.25 22.80
CA ILE A 92 3.50 -5.28 22.64
C ILE A 92 4.14 -6.54 22.05
N PRO A 93 3.91 -7.74 22.63
CA PRO A 93 4.40 -8.99 22.05
C PRO A 93 3.86 -9.21 20.64
N LEU A 94 4.70 -9.75 19.75
CA LEU A 94 4.36 -9.94 18.33
C LEU A 94 2.98 -10.59 18.10
N ASN A 95 2.67 -11.67 18.83
CA ASN A 95 1.40 -12.38 18.67
C ASN A 95 0.20 -11.47 18.95
N GLU A 96 0.30 -10.60 19.95
CA GLU A 96 -0.73 -9.62 20.28
C GLU A 96 -0.79 -8.52 19.23
N SER A 97 0.35 -8.03 18.73
CA SER A 97 0.42 -7.07 17.62
C SER A 97 -0.25 -7.61 16.35
N ILE A 98 -0.05 -8.90 16.03
CA ILE A 98 -0.71 -9.57 14.89
C ILE A 98 -2.23 -9.60 15.09
N LEU A 99 -2.72 -10.00 16.26
CA LEU A 99 -4.15 -10.03 16.55
C LEU A 99 -4.78 -8.63 16.49
N GLN A 100 -4.08 -7.62 17.02
CA GLN A 100 -4.53 -6.24 16.97
C GLN A 100 -4.60 -5.73 15.53
N SER A 101 -3.56 -5.98 14.73
CA SER A 101 -3.53 -5.62 13.31
C SER A 101 -4.65 -6.31 12.52
N CYS A 102 -4.93 -7.59 12.78
CA CYS A 102 -6.00 -8.34 12.09
C CYS A 102 -7.42 -7.93 12.50
N SER A 103 -7.58 -7.32 13.68
CA SER A 103 -8.88 -6.86 14.20
C SER A 103 -9.29 -5.49 13.63
N GLY A 104 -8.32 -4.70 13.14
CA GLY A 104 -8.55 -3.38 12.56
C GLY A 104 -9.18 -3.46 11.16
N GLN A 105 -9.90 -2.39 10.79
CA GLN A 105 -10.35 -2.15 9.41
C GLN A 105 -9.26 -1.48 8.56
N SER A 106 -8.21 -0.96 9.20
CA SER A 106 -7.07 -0.34 8.54
C SER A 106 -5.92 -1.33 8.41
N PRO A 107 -5.20 -1.37 7.27
CA PRO A 107 -3.97 -2.13 7.11
C PRO A 107 -2.77 -1.54 7.86
N VAL A 108 -2.96 -0.41 8.54
CA VAL A 108 -1.94 0.25 9.36
C VAL A 108 -2.53 0.51 10.75
N PRO A 109 -1.79 0.29 11.85
CA PRO A 109 -0.38 -0.11 11.94
C PRO A 109 -0.06 -1.52 11.41
N THR A 110 1.14 -1.67 10.83
CA THR A 110 1.69 -2.95 10.36
C THR A 110 2.65 -3.52 11.41
N VAL A 111 2.60 -4.85 11.59
CA VAL A 111 3.44 -5.58 12.55
C VAL A 111 4.91 -5.62 12.17
N CYS A 112 5.23 -5.35 10.89
CA CYS A 112 6.58 -5.49 10.35
C CYS A 112 6.85 -4.44 9.25
N PRO A 113 6.97 -3.14 9.59
CA PRO A 113 7.11 -2.09 8.58
C PRO A 113 8.24 -2.31 7.58
N GLY A 114 9.37 -2.86 8.04
CA GLY A 114 10.53 -3.17 7.21
C GLY A 114 10.23 -4.19 6.12
N ILE A 115 9.61 -5.32 6.50
CA ILE A 115 9.19 -6.36 5.55
C ILE A 115 8.12 -5.81 4.60
N THR A 116 7.18 -4.99 5.11
CA THR A 116 6.18 -4.32 4.27
C THR A 116 6.83 -3.41 3.22
N LEU A 117 7.88 -2.66 3.57
CA LEU A 117 8.63 -1.84 2.62
C LEU A 117 9.37 -2.68 1.58
N LEU A 118 9.97 -3.80 1.98
CA LEU A 118 10.65 -4.69 1.04
C LEU A 118 9.67 -5.28 0.01
N PHE A 119 8.48 -5.71 0.44
CA PHE A 119 7.42 -6.16 -0.47
C PHE A 119 7.00 -5.04 -1.43
N ALA A 120 6.86 -3.81 -0.92
CA ALA A 120 6.52 -2.66 -1.75
C ALA A 120 7.57 -2.40 -2.84
N VAL A 121 8.86 -2.47 -2.51
CA VAL A 121 9.95 -2.33 -3.49
C VAL A 121 9.93 -3.46 -4.50
N GLN A 122 9.62 -4.70 -4.09
CA GLN A 122 9.48 -5.84 -5.00
C GLN A 122 8.35 -5.62 -6.02
N TYR A 123 7.22 -5.07 -5.59
CA TYR A 123 6.13 -4.72 -6.49
C TYR A 123 6.53 -3.63 -7.49
N ILE A 124 7.30 -2.64 -7.04
CA ILE A 124 7.84 -1.58 -7.91
C ILE A 124 8.84 -2.13 -8.93
N GLU A 125 9.65 -3.11 -8.54
CA GLU A 125 10.56 -3.80 -9.44
C GLU A 125 9.81 -4.59 -10.51
N ARG A 126 8.80 -5.39 -10.13
CA ARG A 126 7.96 -6.13 -11.09
C ARG A 126 7.27 -5.19 -12.07
N LEU A 127 6.77 -4.06 -11.57
CA LEU A 127 6.21 -3.01 -12.41
C LEU A 127 7.27 -2.48 -13.38
N LYS A 128 8.52 -2.33 -12.94
CA LYS A 128 9.60 -1.83 -13.79
C LYS A 128 9.97 -2.81 -14.91
N GLN A 129 9.96 -4.10 -14.62
CA GLN A 129 10.19 -5.17 -15.58
C GLN A 129 9.12 -5.18 -16.68
N ASN A 130 7.86 -4.94 -16.32
CA ASN A 130 6.75 -4.87 -17.29
C ASN A 130 6.74 -3.57 -18.12
N TYR A 131 7.37 -2.51 -17.62
CA TYR A 131 7.33 -1.16 -18.21
C TYR A 131 8.72 -0.48 -18.22
N THR A 132 9.67 -1.06 -18.95
CA THR A 132 11.09 -0.68 -18.95
C THR A 132 11.37 0.76 -19.40
N ASP A 133 10.55 1.31 -20.29
CA ASP A 133 10.80 2.62 -20.89
C ASP A 133 9.99 3.75 -20.24
N ILE A 134 9.10 3.41 -19.31
CA ILE A 134 8.27 4.40 -18.64
C ILE A 134 9.07 5.07 -17.52
N LYS A 135 9.11 6.40 -17.57
CA LYS A 135 9.58 7.28 -16.51
C LYS A 135 8.47 8.25 -16.15
N GLY A 136 8.30 8.50 -14.87
CA GLY A 136 7.37 9.49 -14.36
C GLY A 136 8.01 10.88 -14.24
N ALA A 137 7.14 11.84 -13.91
CA ALA A 137 7.53 13.19 -13.52
C ALA A 137 8.16 13.20 -12.13
N HIS A 138 8.78 14.32 -11.76
CA HIS A 138 9.36 14.53 -10.44
C HIS A 138 8.39 14.18 -9.30
N GLY A 139 8.86 13.42 -8.31
CA GLY A 139 8.04 12.99 -7.17
C GLY A 139 7.05 11.87 -7.48
N CYS A 140 7.13 11.23 -8.64
CA CYS A 140 6.39 10.00 -8.92
C CYS A 140 6.86 8.85 -8.01
N SER A 141 8.16 8.74 -7.76
CA SER A 141 8.76 7.67 -6.95
C SER A 141 8.19 7.65 -5.53
N ARG A 142 8.04 8.81 -4.89
CA ARG A 142 7.46 8.92 -3.54
C ARG A 142 6.02 8.40 -3.48
N ARG A 143 5.19 8.77 -4.47
CA ARG A 143 3.81 8.28 -4.58
C ARG A 143 3.75 6.79 -4.88
N LEU A 144 4.68 6.30 -5.71
CA LEU A 144 4.78 4.89 -6.06
C LEU A 144 5.11 4.04 -4.82
N VAL A 145 6.12 4.45 -4.04
CA VAL A 145 6.50 3.81 -2.77
C VAL A 145 5.32 3.74 -1.83
N LEU A 146 4.62 4.84 -1.63
CA LEU A 146 3.45 4.90 -0.77
C LEU A 146 2.34 3.93 -1.18
N VAL A 147 1.97 3.92 -2.46
CA VAL A 147 0.87 3.08 -2.97
C VAL A 147 1.25 1.60 -2.89
N ALA A 148 2.48 1.27 -3.30
CA ALA A 148 3.01 -0.09 -3.19
C ALA A 148 3.07 -0.54 -1.72
N TYR A 149 3.42 0.36 -0.79
CA TYR A 149 3.46 0.09 0.65
C TYR A 149 2.06 -0.21 1.21
N ILE A 150 1.05 0.58 0.85
CA ILE A 150 -0.34 0.34 1.27
C ILE A 150 -0.83 -1.02 0.76
N ILE A 151 -0.53 -1.35 -0.50
CA ILE A 151 -0.88 -2.65 -1.09
C ILE A 151 -0.18 -3.79 -0.35
N ALA A 152 1.12 -3.66 -0.08
CA ALA A 152 1.88 -4.64 0.69
C ALA A 152 1.32 -4.82 2.10
N ALA A 153 0.98 -3.73 2.79
CA ALA A 153 0.39 -3.76 4.13
C ALA A 153 -0.95 -4.53 4.13
N LYS A 154 -1.85 -4.22 3.19
CA LYS A 154 -3.13 -4.92 3.01
C LYS A 154 -2.94 -6.41 2.72
N TYR A 155 -1.96 -6.74 1.87
CA TYR A 155 -1.66 -8.12 1.52
C TYR A 155 -1.13 -8.92 2.72
N ILE A 156 -0.15 -8.37 3.45
CA ILE A 156 0.40 -8.99 4.66
C ILE A 156 -0.69 -9.16 5.72
N GLN A 157 -1.47 -8.11 6.01
CA GLN A 157 -2.58 -8.17 6.95
C GLN A 157 -3.59 -9.26 6.59
N SER A 158 -3.97 -9.36 5.31
CA SER A 158 -4.91 -10.39 4.84
C SER A 158 -4.36 -11.80 5.10
N ASN A 159 -3.08 -12.03 4.81
CA ASN A 159 -2.42 -13.32 5.05
C ASN A 159 -2.33 -13.65 6.54
N LEU A 160 -1.96 -12.69 7.39
CA LEU A 160 -1.93 -12.87 8.84
C LEU A 160 -3.33 -13.15 9.41
N LYS A 161 -4.36 -12.49 8.88
CA LYS A 161 -5.75 -12.73 9.26
C LYS A 161 -6.21 -14.15 8.93
N LEU A 162 -5.81 -14.69 7.77
CA LEU A 162 -6.07 -16.09 7.41
C LEU A 162 -5.51 -17.04 8.47
N ILE A 163 -4.29 -16.81 8.95
CA ILE A 163 -3.68 -17.63 10.01
C ILE A 163 -4.42 -17.45 11.34
N ALA A 164 -4.74 -16.22 11.73
CA ALA A 164 -5.45 -15.93 12.97
C ALA A 164 -6.84 -16.58 13.02
N ASP A 165 -7.55 -16.61 11.88
CA ASP A 165 -8.86 -17.22 11.74
C ASP A 165 -8.77 -18.76 11.71
N THR A 166 -7.72 -19.32 11.12
CA THR A 166 -7.51 -20.79 11.02
C THR A 166 -6.98 -21.39 12.32
N GLY A 167 -6.13 -20.66 13.04
CA GLY A 167 -5.47 -21.10 14.28
C GLY A 167 -6.35 -21.02 15.53
N ARG A 168 -7.54 -20.42 15.45
CA ARG A 168 -8.53 -20.50 16.53
C ARG A 168 -9.25 -21.85 16.46
N PRO A 169 -9.07 -22.77 17.42
CA PRO A 169 -10.00 -23.87 17.56
C PRO A 169 -11.40 -23.26 17.71
N SER A 170 -12.30 -23.65 16.82
CA SER A 170 -13.66 -23.17 16.78
C SER A 170 -14.35 -23.48 18.11
N LEU A 171 -14.41 -22.51 19.02
CA LEU A 171 -15.41 -22.47 20.07
C LEU A 171 -16.76 -22.13 19.44
N LYS A 172 -17.24 -23.02 18.57
CA LYS A 172 -18.67 -23.17 18.32
C LYS A 172 -19.23 -23.95 19.50
N THR A 173 -19.47 -23.23 20.59
CA THR A 173 -20.53 -23.62 21.51
C THR A 173 -21.80 -23.65 20.67
N TYR A 174 -22.30 -24.86 20.43
CA TYR A 174 -23.64 -25.10 19.94
C TYR A 174 -24.63 -24.40 20.89
N SER A 175 -25.18 -23.27 20.48
CA SER A 175 -26.44 -22.76 21.04
C SER A 175 -27.54 -23.02 20.01
N PRO A 176 -28.53 -23.88 20.32
CA PRO A 176 -29.67 -24.13 19.45
C PRO A 176 -30.82 -23.15 19.75
N SER A 177 -31.24 -22.37 18.76
CA SER A 177 -32.62 -21.86 18.51
C SER A 177 -32.55 -20.61 17.61
N SER A 178 -32.83 -20.69 16.31
CA SER A 178 -34.15 -20.57 15.65
C SER A 178 -34.41 -19.17 15.04
N PRO A 179 -35.22 -19.09 13.97
CA PRO A 179 -34.97 -18.19 12.84
C PRO A 179 -35.89 -16.95 12.81
N LYS A 180 -35.48 -15.89 12.09
CA LYS A 180 -36.31 -15.13 11.12
C LYS A 180 -35.72 -13.79 10.64
N HIS A 181 -35.95 -13.54 9.33
CA HIS A 181 -36.14 -12.27 8.60
C HIS A 181 -34.94 -11.45 8.05
N LEU A 182 -34.88 -11.43 6.71
CA LEU A 182 -34.43 -10.37 5.78
C LEU A 182 -35.70 -9.73 5.14
N PRO A 183 -35.63 -8.65 4.31
CA PRO A 183 -34.63 -7.56 4.18
C PRO A 183 -35.28 -6.16 4.01
N THR A 184 -34.51 -5.06 4.16
CA THR A 184 -34.90 -3.74 3.58
C THR A 184 -33.69 -2.91 3.14
N VAL A 185 -33.74 -2.45 1.89
CA VAL A 185 -32.77 -1.57 1.17
C VAL A 185 -33.17 -0.09 1.34
N PRO A 186 -32.22 0.87 1.27
CA PRO A 186 -32.44 2.04 0.40
C PRO A 186 -31.18 2.39 -0.42
N THR A 187 -31.27 2.38 -1.76
CA THR A 187 -31.53 3.54 -2.66
C THR A 187 -30.31 4.42 -2.88
N ALA A 188 -29.71 4.27 -4.07
CA ALA A 188 -28.58 5.04 -4.57
C ALA A 188 -28.96 6.48 -4.96
N MET A 189 -28.02 7.42 -4.77
CA MET A 189 -28.08 8.76 -5.37
C MET A 189 -27.03 8.91 -6.50
N PRO A 190 -27.32 9.73 -7.53
CA PRO A 190 -26.43 9.89 -8.69
C PRO A 190 -25.28 10.87 -8.41
N ILE A 191 -24.09 10.55 -8.92
CA ILE A 191 -22.88 11.39 -8.85
C ILE A 191 -22.73 12.12 -10.19
N SER A 192 -22.78 13.46 -10.16
CA SER A 192 -22.37 14.33 -11.27
C SER A 192 -20.85 14.61 -11.20
N PRO A 193 -20.16 14.85 -12.33
CA PRO A 193 -18.71 15.06 -12.32
C PRO A 193 -18.37 16.55 -12.11
N PRO A 194 -17.30 16.86 -11.35
CA PRO A 194 -16.61 18.12 -11.61
C PRO A 194 -15.08 17.99 -11.75
N VAL A 195 -14.65 18.60 -12.87
CA VAL A 195 -13.41 19.33 -13.20
C VAL A 195 -12.27 19.36 -12.17
N SER A 196 -11.05 19.05 -12.65
CA SER A 196 -9.75 19.22 -12.00
C SER A 196 -9.53 20.59 -11.34
N PRO A 197 -9.07 20.64 -10.08
CA PRO A 197 -8.38 21.80 -9.53
C PRO A 197 -6.88 21.54 -9.25
N LYS A 198 -6.12 22.64 -9.32
CA LYS A 198 -4.67 22.80 -9.15
C LYS A 198 -4.12 22.18 -7.85
N VAL A 199 -2.88 21.70 -7.95
CA VAL A 199 -2.12 20.95 -6.95
C VAL A 199 -1.62 21.85 -5.81
N PRO A 200 -1.96 21.57 -4.54
CA PRO A 200 -1.08 21.85 -3.41
C PRO A 200 -0.15 20.65 -3.21
N GLU A 201 1.14 20.92 -3.09
CA GLU A 201 2.17 19.93 -2.81
C GLU A 201 1.92 19.29 -1.43
N LEU A 202 1.86 17.95 -1.40
CA LEU A 202 1.42 17.19 -0.24
C LEU A 202 2.63 16.59 0.50
N THR A 203 2.90 17.09 1.71
CA THR A 203 4.16 16.79 2.43
C THR A 203 4.05 15.75 3.56
N ASP A 204 2.87 15.32 4.02
CA ASP A 204 2.78 14.48 5.23
C ASP A 204 2.07 13.11 5.03
N PRO A 205 2.77 11.96 5.23
CA PRO A 205 2.19 10.61 5.22
C PRO A 205 1.18 10.35 6.35
N THR A 206 1.07 11.17 7.39
CA THR A 206 0.16 10.91 8.52
C THR A 206 -1.28 11.37 8.28
N GLN A 207 -1.56 12.08 7.18
CA GLN A 207 -2.87 12.67 6.90
C GLN A 207 -3.93 11.69 6.32
N TYR A 208 -3.63 10.39 6.22
CA TYR A 208 -4.49 9.42 5.55
C TYR A 208 -5.39 8.74 6.57
N HIS A 209 -6.63 8.41 6.18
CA HIS A 209 -7.52 7.60 7.01
C HIS A 209 -6.92 6.23 7.42
N TYR A 210 -5.98 5.69 6.63
CA TYR A 210 -5.22 4.49 6.99
C TYR A 210 -4.32 4.69 8.22
N PHE A 211 -3.75 5.90 8.39
CA PHE A 211 -2.86 6.26 9.50
C PHE A 211 -3.59 7.00 10.63
N GLN A 212 -4.88 7.29 10.46
CA GLN A 212 -5.72 7.86 11.51
C GLN A 212 -6.09 6.75 12.51
N SER A 213 -5.23 6.55 13.50
CA SER A 213 -5.59 5.82 14.71
C SER A 213 -6.72 6.56 15.43
N ALA A 214 -7.76 5.83 15.81
CA ALA A 214 -8.90 6.34 16.58
C ALA A 214 -8.44 6.73 17.98
N ASN A 215 -7.88 7.93 18.17
CA ASN A 215 -7.72 8.58 19.47
C ASN A 215 -7.34 10.06 19.31
N LYS A 216 -8.33 10.96 19.28
CA LYS A 216 -8.29 12.26 19.97
C LYS A 216 -9.67 12.93 19.99
N PRO A 217 -10.12 13.48 21.13
CA PRO A 217 -11.32 14.31 21.20
C PRO A 217 -11.04 15.71 20.65
N THR A 218 -11.84 16.15 19.69
CA THR A 218 -11.74 17.46 19.05
C THR A 218 -12.26 18.56 19.98
N THR A 219 -11.37 19.41 20.46
CA THR A 219 -11.72 20.69 21.11
C THR A 219 -12.23 21.66 20.05
N VAL A 220 -13.42 22.22 20.28
CA VAL A 220 -14.10 23.18 19.42
C VAL A 220 -13.37 24.53 19.46
N SER A 221 -13.07 25.12 18.30
CA SER A 221 -12.87 26.57 18.20
C SER A 221 -13.36 27.11 16.86
N SER A 222 -13.97 28.29 16.96
CA SER A 222 -14.81 29.04 16.01
C SER A 222 -14.04 29.70 14.85
N GLN A 223 -14.77 29.94 13.74
CA GLN A 223 -14.35 30.44 12.42
C GLN A 223 -13.62 31.80 12.40
N PRO A 224 -12.98 32.19 11.26
CA PRO A 224 -13.66 33.04 10.25
C PRO A 224 -13.32 32.68 8.76
N PRO A 225 -13.87 33.37 7.73
CA PRO A 225 -14.15 32.80 6.41
C PRO A 225 -12.97 32.91 5.46
N ASN A 226 -12.59 31.78 4.87
CA ASN A 226 -11.83 31.73 3.63
C ASN A 226 -12.31 30.52 2.84
N ASN A 227 -12.43 30.65 1.52
CA ASN A 227 -12.82 29.62 0.56
C ASN A 227 -11.82 28.46 0.47
N MET A 228 -11.39 27.90 1.60
CA MET A 228 -10.66 26.65 1.71
C MET A 228 -11.69 25.51 1.71
N PRO A 229 -11.54 24.49 0.86
CA PRO A 229 -12.38 23.30 0.95
C PRO A 229 -12.26 22.72 2.36
N SER A 230 -13.41 22.33 2.93
CA SER A 230 -13.48 21.68 4.25
C SER A 230 -12.43 20.57 4.38
N PHE A 231 -11.80 20.41 5.55
CA PHE A 231 -10.83 19.36 5.83
C PHE A 231 -11.37 17.95 5.47
N SER A 232 -12.67 17.72 5.66
CA SER A 232 -13.36 16.49 5.24
C SER A 232 -13.43 16.33 3.70
N SER A 233 -13.61 17.43 2.96
CA SER A 233 -13.53 17.47 1.49
C SER A 233 -12.11 17.19 0.98
N MET A 234 -11.09 17.68 1.67
CA MET A 234 -9.69 17.36 1.36
C MET A 234 -9.35 15.90 1.65
N CYS A 235 -9.73 15.36 2.81
CA CYS A 235 -9.51 13.95 3.14
C CYS A 235 -10.24 13.01 2.17
N SER A 236 -11.49 13.30 1.79
CA SER A 236 -12.24 12.48 0.82
C SER A 236 -11.64 12.52 -0.60
N GLN A 237 -11.27 13.71 -1.10
CA GLN A 237 -10.60 13.83 -2.40
C GLN A 237 -9.25 13.11 -2.41
N PHE A 238 -8.52 13.25 -1.30
CA PHE A 238 -7.22 12.63 -1.15
C PHE A 238 -7.31 11.11 -1.06
N ASN A 239 -8.23 10.59 -0.25
CA ASN A 239 -8.52 9.15 -0.14
C ASN A 239 -8.94 8.54 -1.49
N TYR A 240 -9.76 9.26 -2.26
CA TYR A 240 -10.13 8.84 -3.61
C TYR A 240 -8.92 8.75 -4.55
N ARG A 241 -7.96 9.69 -4.46
CA ARG A 241 -6.73 9.65 -5.26
C ARG A 241 -5.88 8.43 -4.92
N ILE A 242 -5.73 8.12 -3.63
CA ILE A 242 -4.97 6.93 -3.19
C ILE A 242 -5.66 5.66 -3.66
N TRP A 243 -6.97 5.53 -3.42
CA TRP A 243 -7.75 4.38 -3.87
C TRP A 243 -7.65 4.18 -5.39
N ARG A 244 -7.69 5.28 -6.17
CA ARG A 244 -7.49 5.22 -7.62
C ARG A 244 -6.09 4.72 -7.97
N MET A 245 -5.05 5.28 -7.36
CA MET A 245 -3.66 4.84 -7.62
C MET A 245 -3.46 3.38 -7.22
N GLU A 246 -4.07 2.93 -6.14
CA GLU A 246 -4.06 1.53 -5.71
C GLU A 246 -4.65 0.61 -6.78
N ASN A 247 -5.84 0.93 -7.30
CA ASN A 247 -6.47 0.13 -8.36
C ASN A 247 -5.66 0.14 -9.67
N GLU A 248 -5.12 1.29 -10.06
CA GLU A 248 -4.26 1.39 -11.25
C GLU A 248 -2.98 0.55 -11.06
N PHE A 249 -2.34 0.64 -9.89
CA PHE A 249 -1.15 -0.14 -9.58
C PHE A 249 -1.41 -1.65 -9.55
N LEU A 250 -2.53 -2.07 -8.94
CA LEU A 250 -2.97 -3.48 -8.93
C LEU A 250 -3.26 -3.99 -10.34
N HIS A 251 -3.86 -3.16 -11.20
CA HIS A 251 -4.08 -3.51 -12.59
C HIS A 251 -2.76 -3.75 -13.33
N PHE A 252 -1.74 -2.93 -13.09
CA PHE A 252 -0.42 -3.11 -13.71
C PHE A 252 0.37 -4.31 -13.16
N LEU A 253 -0.02 -4.83 -12.00
CA LEU A 253 0.51 -6.08 -11.45
C LEU A 253 -0.33 -7.31 -11.85
N ASP A 254 -1.33 -7.15 -12.73
CA ASP A 254 -2.30 -8.19 -13.07
C ASP A 254 -3.02 -8.80 -11.85
N GLY A 255 -3.11 -8.04 -10.76
CA GLY A 255 -3.65 -8.48 -9.48
C GLY A 255 -2.78 -9.51 -8.73
N ASP A 256 -1.59 -9.84 -9.24
CA ASP A 256 -0.70 -10.81 -8.60
C ASP A 256 0.20 -10.14 -7.56
N LEU A 257 -0.13 -10.36 -6.29
CA LEU A 257 0.63 -9.87 -5.13
C LEU A 257 1.56 -10.94 -4.53
N HIS A 258 1.71 -12.09 -5.17
CA HIS A 258 2.59 -13.15 -4.66
C HIS A 258 4.06 -12.71 -4.70
N VAL A 259 4.78 -13.01 -3.61
CA VAL A 259 6.22 -12.80 -3.48
C VAL A 259 6.85 -14.18 -3.24
N PRO A 260 7.50 -14.79 -4.26
CA PRO A 260 7.86 -16.21 -4.26
C PRO A 260 8.97 -16.59 -3.27
N ASP A 261 9.82 -15.64 -2.87
CA ASP A 261 10.91 -15.88 -1.90
C ASP A 261 11.14 -14.68 -0.97
N CYS A 262 10.35 -14.64 0.10
CA CYS A 262 10.44 -13.60 1.12
C CYS A 262 11.78 -13.63 1.88
N LEU A 263 12.39 -14.81 2.05
CA LEU A 263 13.67 -14.96 2.77
C LEU A 263 14.82 -14.40 1.94
N ARG A 264 14.86 -14.68 0.64
CA ARG A 264 15.86 -14.11 -0.28
C ARG A 264 15.84 -12.59 -0.26
N LEU A 265 14.64 -11.99 -0.19
CA LEU A 265 14.48 -10.54 -0.09
C LEU A 265 15.12 -9.95 1.18
N ILE A 266 14.98 -10.65 2.32
CA ILE A 266 15.58 -10.22 3.58
C ILE A 266 17.10 -10.43 3.57
N HIS A 267 17.57 -11.58 3.09
CA HIS A 267 18.99 -11.85 2.95
C HIS A 267 19.67 -10.79 2.08
N TRP A 268 19.03 -10.42 0.97
CA TRP A 268 19.49 -9.32 0.14
C TRP A 268 19.57 -8.01 0.94
N SER A 269 18.52 -7.63 1.68
CA SER A 269 18.51 -6.40 2.49
C SER A 269 19.65 -6.36 3.54
N ASN A 270 19.98 -7.52 4.11
CA ASN A 270 21.06 -7.67 5.09
C ASN A 270 22.43 -7.54 4.42
N GLN A 271 22.62 -8.11 3.22
CA GLN A 271 23.87 -7.98 2.48
C GLN A 271 24.18 -6.53 2.12
N LEU A 272 23.17 -5.74 1.76
CA LEU A 272 23.33 -4.30 1.49
C LEU A 272 23.86 -3.51 2.69
N SER A 273 23.60 -3.99 3.90
CA SER A 273 24.07 -3.35 5.13
C SER A 273 25.55 -3.65 5.42
N SER A 274 26.09 -4.74 4.84
CA SER A 274 27.46 -5.22 5.08
C SER A 274 28.49 -4.78 4.04
N SER A 275 28.07 -4.38 2.83
CA SER A 275 28.98 -4.05 1.72
C SER A 275 28.92 -2.56 1.37
N PRO A 276 30.05 -1.83 1.24
CA PRO A 276 30.07 -0.43 0.80
C PRO A 276 29.99 -0.26 -0.73
N SER A 277 29.93 -1.34 -1.52
CA SER A 277 29.93 -1.23 -2.99
C SER A 277 28.52 -0.99 -3.58
N PRO A 278 28.35 0.02 -4.47
CA PRO A 278 27.06 0.42 -5.04
C PRO A 278 26.62 -0.38 -6.29
N THR A 279 27.32 -1.45 -6.67
CA THR A 279 27.08 -2.18 -7.93
C THR A 279 26.12 -3.38 -7.84
N CYS A 280 25.58 -3.70 -6.66
CA CYS A 280 24.51 -4.71 -6.57
C CYS A 280 23.18 -4.10 -7.03
N LEU A 281 22.89 -4.25 -8.32
CA LEU A 281 21.50 -4.30 -8.80
C LEU A 281 20.75 -5.34 -7.95
N LEU A 282 19.44 -5.18 -7.76
CA LEU A 282 18.62 -6.26 -7.18
C LEU A 282 18.99 -7.54 -7.94
N PRO A 283 19.34 -8.64 -7.24
CA PRO A 283 19.63 -9.90 -7.91
C PRO A 283 18.45 -10.19 -8.83
N ASP A 284 18.70 -10.78 -10.01
CA ASP A 284 17.61 -11.20 -10.90
C ASP A 284 16.67 -12.13 -10.12
N MET A 285 15.61 -11.55 -9.54
CA MET A 285 14.66 -12.21 -8.66
C MET A 285 13.62 -12.91 -9.53
N ILE A 286 14.10 -13.83 -10.37
CA ILE A 286 13.28 -14.88 -10.99
C ILE A 286 13.14 -16.02 -9.99
#